data_AF-A0A353QWK3-F1
#
_entry.id   AF-A0A353QWK3-F1
#
_cell.length_a   1.000
_cell.length_b   1.000
_cell.length_c   1.000
_cell.angle_alpha   90.00
_cell.angle_beta   90.00
_cell.angle_gamma   90.00
#
_symmetry.space_group_name_H-M   'P 1'
#
loop_
_entity.id
_entity.type
_entity.pdbx_description
1 polymer ?
#
loop_
_entity_poly.entity_id
_entity_poly.type
_entity_poly.pdbx_seq_one_letter_code
_entity_poly.pdbx_strand_id
1 'polypeptide(L)'
;MIVKIVFLNLVFASLLNPQVLIQDSYYPSGNKDADKIYAADRPSKQYPHLSLDITAYDPEFNKIEPGIYYVEYSPEFNLLLISDGQNIIKSPVYQVIKLSQKAHIPSANVAFIKDDKVFIIYKKDNLEVQSFLYLPKAVLDGN
;
A
#
# COMPACT_ATOMS: atom_id res chain seq x y z
N MET A 1 18.59 1.88 62.74
CA MET A 1 17.44 2.73 62.38
C MET A 1 17.10 2.47 60.94
N ILE A 2 15.93 1.88 60.71
CA ILE A 2 15.55 1.15 59.51
C ILE A 2 14.19 1.68 59.04
N VAL A 3 14.13 1.92 57.72
CA VAL A 3 12.97 1.82 56.82
C VAL A 3 12.07 3.04 56.58
N LYS A 4 12.12 3.43 55.29
CA LYS A 4 11.14 4.18 54.48
C LYS A 4 9.73 3.61 54.65
N ILE A 5 8.73 4.47 54.85
CA ILE A 5 7.32 4.13 54.65
C ILE A 5 6.76 5.00 53.52
N VAL A 6 6.14 4.31 52.58
CA VAL A 6 5.51 4.74 51.34
C VAL A 6 4.00 4.90 51.57
N PHE A 7 3.31 5.51 50.59
CA PHE A 7 1.89 5.40 50.23
C PHE A 7 1.04 6.66 50.49
N LEU A 8 0.67 7.42 49.45
CA LEU A 8 -0.45 7.16 48.51
C LEU A 8 -1.78 7.58 49.14
N ASN A 9 -2.25 8.79 48.83
CA ASN A 9 -3.67 9.19 48.92
C ASN A 9 -3.88 10.57 48.26
N LEU A 10 -4.01 10.57 46.94
CA LEU A 10 -4.54 11.72 46.19
C LEU A 10 -5.34 11.23 44.98
N VAL A 11 -6.11 10.18 45.22
CA VAL A 11 -7.21 9.71 44.38
C VAL A 11 -8.45 9.83 45.25
N PHE A 12 -9.55 10.33 44.68
CA PHE A 12 -10.87 10.58 45.29
C PHE A 12 -11.14 11.96 45.89
N ALA A 13 -11.35 12.97 45.03
CA ALA A 13 -12.47 13.90 45.19
C ALA A 13 -12.69 14.70 43.90
N SER A 14 -13.94 14.73 43.43
CA SER A 14 -14.49 15.37 42.21
C SER A 14 -14.19 14.62 40.90
N LEU A 15 -15.04 13.73 40.36
CA LEU A 15 -16.48 13.56 40.51
C LEU A 15 -17.27 14.86 40.28
N LEU A 16 -17.21 15.37 39.06
CA LEU A 16 -18.30 16.12 38.44
C LEU A 16 -18.50 15.56 37.01
N ASN A 17 -19.33 14.53 36.92
CA ASN A 17 -20.08 14.19 35.71
C ASN A 17 -21.45 14.87 35.87
N PRO A 18 -22.07 15.41 34.80
CA PRO A 18 -22.77 14.51 33.89
C PRO A 18 -22.82 14.95 32.40
N GLN A 19 -22.52 13.99 31.53
CA GLN A 19 -23.33 13.59 30.36
C GLN A 19 -23.63 14.58 29.22
N VAL A 20 -23.05 14.18 28.07
CA VAL A 20 -23.63 14.12 26.72
C VAL A 20 -23.29 15.28 25.78
N LEU A 21 -22.38 14.98 24.85
CA LEU A 21 -22.48 15.21 23.39
C LEU A 21 -21.20 14.63 22.75
N ILE A 22 -21.21 13.32 22.47
CA ILE A 22 -21.31 12.75 21.12
C ILE A 22 -20.06 13.00 20.27
N GLN A 23 -19.48 11.88 19.84
CA GLN A 23 -18.38 11.67 18.88
C GLN A 23 -16.96 11.81 19.43
N ASP A 24 -16.57 10.70 20.07
CA ASP A 24 -15.21 10.24 20.23
C ASP A 24 -14.37 10.52 18.98
N SER A 25 -13.44 11.45 19.18
CA SER A 25 -12.34 11.74 18.30
C SER A 25 -11.36 10.57 18.35
N TYR A 26 -11.54 9.54 17.52
CA TYR A 26 -10.54 8.48 17.34
C TYR A 26 -9.55 8.86 16.24
N TYR A 27 -8.57 9.70 16.60
CA TYR A 27 -7.26 9.66 15.95
C TYR A 27 -6.40 8.66 16.71
N PRO A 28 -6.13 7.45 16.18
CA PRO A 28 -5.17 6.56 16.81
C PRO A 28 -3.76 7.13 16.60
N SER A 29 -3.22 7.73 17.67
CA SER A 29 -1.80 8.01 17.80
C SER A 29 -1.04 6.69 17.90
N GLY A 30 -0.24 6.37 16.89
CA GLY A 30 0.89 5.47 17.07
C GLY A 30 0.80 4.16 16.28
N ASN A 31 1.89 3.94 15.56
CA ASN A 31 2.37 2.73 14.86
C ASN A 31 2.30 1.39 15.63
N LYS A 32 1.57 1.29 16.75
CA LYS A 32 1.47 0.07 17.57
C LYS A 32 0.06 -0.51 17.63
N ASP A 33 -0.98 0.27 17.37
CA ASP A 33 -2.37 -0.21 17.47
C ASP A 33 -3.03 -0.48 16.11
N ALA A 34 -2.56 0.14 15.02
CA ALA A 34 -2.91 -0.27 13.65
C ALA A 34 -2.52 -1.73 13.38
N ASP A 35 -1.54 -2.24 14.11
CA ASP A 35 -1.02 -3.58 13.98
C ASP A 35 -1.94 -4.66 14.58
N LYS A 36 -2.84 -4.30 15.50
CA LYS A 36 -3.67 -5.27 16.23
C LYS A 36 -5.08 -5.47 15.66
N ILE A 37 -5.55 -4.59 14.77
CA ILE A 37 -6.93 -4.62 14.29
C ILE A 37 -7.06 -5.45 12.99
N TYR A 38 -5.98 -5.67 12.24
CA TYR A 38 -5.99 -6.48 11.02
C TYR A 38 -4.84 -7.49 11.03
N ALA A 39 -5.00 -8.60 11.75
CA ALA A 39 -4.06 -9.72 11.69
C ALA A 39 -4.32 -10.66 10.49
N ALA A 40 -5.51 -10.60 9.88
CA ALA A 40 -5.90 -11.48 8.77
C ALA A 40 -5.60 -10.89 7.37
N ASP A 41 -5.46 -9.56 7.26
CA ASP A 41 -5.31 -8.84 5.98
C ASP A 41 -3.92 -8.24 5.76
N ARG A 42 -2.90 -8.67 6.50
CA ARG A 42 -1.53 -8.31 6.12
C ARG A 42 -1.04 -9.31 5.09
N PRO A 43 -0.98 -8.92 3.81
CA PRO A 43 -0.36 -9.80 2.84
C PRO A 43 1.12 -10.00 3.19
N SER A 44 1.66 -11.16 2.83
CA SER A 44 3.01 -11.56 3.23
C SER A 44 4.02 -10.51 2.75
N LYS A 45 4.93 -10.09 3.64
CA LYS A 45 6.02 -9.11 3.35
C LYS A 45 6.97 -9.50 2.20
N GLN A 46 6.70 -10.61 1.51
CA GLN A 46 7.56 -11.22 0.51
C GLN A 46 7.32 -10.66 -0.90
N TYR A 47 6.13 -10.13 -1.17
CA TYR A 47 5.75 -9.58 -2.47
C TYR A 47 5.24 -8.14 -2.32
N PRO A 48 5.73 -7.20 -3.14
CA PRO A 48 5.21 -5.84 -3.12
C PRO A 48 3.78 -5.79 -3.66
N HIS A 49 3.01 -4.86 -3.11
CA HIS A 49 1.62 -4.62 -3.48
C HIS A 49 1.49 -3.35 -4.28
N LEU A 50 0.70 -3.40 -5.34
CA LEU A 50 0.26 -2.24 -6.11
C LEU A 50 -1.20 -1.95 -5.77
N SER A 51 -1.47 -0.75 -5.24
CA SER A 51 -2.83 -0.22 -5.15
C SER A 51 -3.16 0.48 -6.46
N LEU A 52 -4.24 0.05 -7.12
CA LEU A 52 -4.84 0.72 -8.27
C LEU A 52 -6.16 1.34 -7.84
N ASP A 53 -6.24 2.67 -7.86
CA ASP A 53 -7.45 3.39 -7.47
C ASP A 53 -8.38 3.70 -8.66
N ILE A 54 -7.94 3.36 -9.87
CA ILE A 54 -8.63 3.62 -11.13
C ILE A 54 -8.71 2.35 -11.98
N THR A 55 -9.74 2.26 -12.82
CA THR A 55 -9.82 1.22 -13.84
C THR A 55 -8.68 1.41 -14.84
N ALA A 56 -7.95 0.33 -15.11
CA ALA A 56 -6.88 0.29 -16.09
C ALA A 56 -7.11 -0.85 -17.09
N TYR A 57 -6.23 -0.95 -18.08
CA TYR A 57 -6.27 -1.98 -19.11
C TYR A 57 -4.89 -2.54 -19.35
N ASP A 58 -4.82 -3.84 -19.63
CA ASP A 58 -3.58 -4.49 -20.04
C ASP A 58 -3.26 -4.18 -21.52
N PRO A 59 -2.12 -4.64 -22.07
CA PRO A 59 -1.78 -4.44 -23.48
C PRO A 59 -2.71 -5.12 -24.49
N GLU A 60 -3.48 -6.11 -24.04
CA GLU A 60 -4.49 -6.81 -24.84
C GLU A 60 -5.87 -6.14 -24.72
N PHE A 61 -5.96 -5.01 -24.01
CA PHE A 61 -7.18 -4.26 -23.71
C PHE A 61 -8.19 -5.01 -22.84
N ASN A 62 -7.72 -5.96 -22.03
CA ASN A 62 -8.54 -6.54 -20.98
C ASN A 62 -8.66 -5.56 -19.81
N LYS A 63 -9.86 -5.45 -19.26
CA LYS A 63 -10.17 -4.54 -18.15
C LYS A 63 -9.52 -5.03 -16.85
N ILE A 64 -8.93 -4.10 -16.11
CA ILE A 64 -8.36 -4.29 -14.79
C ILE A 64 -9.14 -3.38 -13.83
N GLU A 65 -9.80 -3.97 -12.84
CA GLU A 65 -10.59 -3.21 -11.87
C GLU A 65 -9.68 -2.51 -10.84
N PRO A 66 -10.13 -1.43 -10.20
CA PRO A 66 -9.46 -0.89 -9.01
C PRO A 66 -9.33 -1.97 -7.93
N GLY A 67 -8.19 -1.99 -7.21
CA GLY A 67 -7.91 -2.99 -6.19
C GLY A 67 -6.45 -3.06 -5.75
N ILE A 68 -6.16 -4.04 -4.89
CA ILE A 68 -4.80 -4.31 -4.42
C ILE A 68 -4.28 -5.57 -5.13
N TYR A 69 -3.13 -5.43 -5.78
CA TYR A 69 -2.53 -6.49 -6.58
C TYR A 69 -1.14 -6.86 -6.06
N TYR A 70 -0.82 -8.15 -6.10
CA TYR A 70 0.53 -8.66 -5.94
C TYR A 70 1.34 -8.38 -7.20
N VAL A 71 2.58 -7.94 -7.04
CA VAL A 71 3.45 -7.62 -8.17
C VAL A 71 4.76 -8.40 -8.10
N GLU A 72 5.13 -9.00 -9.22
CA GLU A 72 6.39 -9.71 -9.39
C GLU A 72 7.03 -9.40 -10.74
N TYR A 73 8.33 -9.13 -10.73
CA TYR A 73 9.09 -9.01 -11.97
C TYR A 73 9.57 -10.38 -12.43
N SER A 74 9.26 -10.75 -13.67
CA SER A 74 9.77 -11.94 -14.35
C SER A 74 10.89 -11.55 -15.33
N PRO A 75 12.17 -11.78 -14.98
CA PRO A 75 13.30 -11.43 -15.85
C PRO A 75 13.35 -12.25 -17.13
N GLU A 76 12.88 -13.50 -17.10
CA GLU A 76 12.90 -14.43 -18.23
C GLU A 76 12.04 -13.91 -19.40
N PHE A 77 10.85 -13.40 -19.09
CA PHE A 77 9.91 -12.88 -20.09
C PHE A 77 9.98 -11.36 -20.23
N ASN A 78 10.79 -10.70 -19.40
CA ASN A 78 10.84 -9.24 -19.26
C ASN A 78 9.44 -8.62 -19.05
N LEU A 79 8.67 -9.21 -18.12
CA LEU A 79 7.31 -8.81 -17.79
C LEU A 79 7.19 -8.44 -16.30
N LEU A 80 6.35 -7.46 -16.02
CA LEU A 80 5.82 -7.22 -14.69
C LEU A 80 4.48 -7.94 -14.57
N LEU A 81 4.45 -8.97 -13.73
CA LEU A 81 3.27 -9.77 -13.44
C LEU A 81 2.49 -9.08 -12.32
N ILE A 82 1.22 -8.77 -12.57
CA ILE A 82 0.32 -8.10 -11.63
C ILE A 82 -0.86 -9.06 -11.40
N SER A 83 -1.11 -9.47 -10.16
CA SER A 83 -2.11 -10.51 -9.86
C SER A 83 -2.99 -10.14 -8.67
N ASP A 84 -4.28 -10.44 -8.78
CA ASP A 84 -5.25 -10.39 -7.68
C ASP A 84 -5.36 -11.73 -6.92
N GLY A 85 -4.53 -12.72 -7.29
CA GLY A 85 -4.54 -14.10 -6.77
C GLY A 85 -5.35 -15.09 -7.62
N GLN A 86 -6.19 -14.62 -8.55
CA GLN A 86 -6.96 -15.46 -9.48
C GLN A 86 -6.53 -15.23 -10.93
N ASN A 87 -6.32 -13.97 -11.28
CA ASN A 87 -5.95 -13.49 -12.59
C ASN A 87 -4.49 -13.01 -12.58
N ILE A 88 -3.82 -13.14 -13.72
CA ILE A 88 -2.46 -12.63 -13.91
C ILE A 88 -2.48 -11.71 -15.11
N ILE A 89 -2.22 -10.44 -14.84
CA ILE A 89 -2.04 -9.38 -15.83
C ILE A 89 -0.55 -9.33 -16.19
N LYS A 90 -0.27 -9.30 -17.49
CA LYS A 90 1.09 -9.23 -18.04
C LYS A 90 1.36 -7.80 -18.50
N SER A 91 2.08 -7.04 -17.69
CA SER A 91 2.47 -5.67 -18.03
C SER A 91 3.89 -5.65 -18.63
N PRO A 92 4.09 -5.03 -19.80
CA PRO A 92 5.38 -5.01 -20.47
C PRO A 92 6.32 -4.03 -19.77
N VAL A 93 7.54 -4.48 -19.52
CA VAL A 93 8.55 -3.63 -18.87
C VAL A 93 9.06 -2.57 -19.84
N TYR A 94 8.92 -1.31 -19.44
CA TYR A 94 9.44 -0.15 -20.15
C TYR A 94 10.94 0.04 -19.88
N GLN A 95 11.35 -0.10 -18.62
CA GLN A 95 12.74 0.12 -18.21
C GLN A 95 13.10 -0.73 -16.99
N VAL A 96 14.34 -1.21 -16.96
CA VAL A 96 14.95 -1.83 -15.78
C VAL A 96 16.17 -1.02 -15.38
N ILE A 97 16.25 -0.65 -14.11
CA ILE A 97 17.31 0.17 -13.53
C ILE A 97 17.96 -0.62 -12.38
N LYS A 98 19.28 -0.79 -12.46
CA LYS A 98 20.05 -1.39 -11.37
C LYS A 98 20.38 -0.31 -10.33
N LEU A 99 19.89 -0.50 -9.12
CA LEU A 99 20.11 0.41 -8.00
C LEU A 99 21.51 0.16 -7.39
N SER A 100 22.14 1.23 -6.91
CA SER A 100 23.43 1.14 -6.21
C SER A 100 23.33 0.44 -4.85
N GLN A 101 22.13 0.43 -4.26
CA GLN A 101 21.84 -0.20 -2.98
C GLN A 101 20.57 -1.04 -3.08
N LYS A 102 20.49 -2.06 -2.22
CA LYS A 102 19.31 -2.91 -2.08
C LYS A 102 18.15 -2.06 -1.49
N ALA A 103 16.98 -2.13 -2.11
CA ALA A 103 15.75 -1.58 -1.60
C ALA A 103 15.47 -2.14 -0.20
N HIS A 104 15.28 -1.25 0.78
CA HIS A 104 15.05 -1.63 2.17
C HIS A 104 13.71 -2.35 2.35
N ILE A 105 12.69 -1.93 1.58
CA ILE A 105 11.35 -2.49 1.58
C ILE A 105 10.94 -2.70 0.11
N PRO A 106 10.61 -3.93 -0.31
CA PRO A 106 10.00 -4.16 -1.62
C PRO A 106 8.72 -3.33 -1.78
N SER A 107 8.56 -2.64 -2.89
CA SER A 107 7.40 -1.79 -3.15
C SER A 107 6.96 -1.81 -4.60
N ALA A 108 5.67 -1.57 -4.86
CA ALA A 108 5.12 -1.35 -6.19
C ALA A 108 4.11 -0.22 -6.09
N ASN A 109 4.30 0.86 -6.85
CA ASN A 109 3.40 2.02 -6.76
C ASN A 109 3.09 2.56 -8.16
N VAL A 110 1.91 3.13 -8.30
CA VAL A 110 1.63 4.05 -9.40
C VAL A 110 2.51 5.28 -9.21
N ALA A 111 3.33 5.60 -10.19
CA ALA A 111 4.25 6.73 -10.13
C ALA A 111 3.59 8.01 -10.67
N PHE A 112 3.05 7.92 -11.89
CA PHE A 112 2.34 9.02 -12.54
C PHE A 112 1.45 8.48 -13.66
N ILE A 113 0.54 9.33 -14.12
CA ILE A 113 -0.36 9.05 -15.24
C ILE A 113 -0.01 10.04 -16.36
N LYS A 114 0.26 9.54 -17.56
CA LYS A 114 0.62 10.37 -18.72
C LYS A 114 0.39 9.61 -20.02
N ASP A 115 0.01 10.29 -21.09
CA ASP A 115 -0.11 9.71 -22.44
C ASP A 115 -0.93 8.41 -22.42
N ASP A 116 -2.06 8.46 -21.70
CA ASP A 116 -3.05 7.37 -21.53
C ASP A 116 -2.51 6.11 -20.86
N LYS A 117 -1.44 6.30 -20.11
CA LYS A 117 -0.75 5.24 -19.40
C LYS A 117 -0.65 5.54 -17.92
N VAL A 118 -0.84 4.49 -17.15
CA VAL A 118 -0.58 4.46 -15.71
C VAL A 118 0.80 3.84 -15.53
N PHE A 119 1.78 4.65 -15.16
CA PHE A 119 3.14 4.18 -14.96
C PHE A 119 3.29 3.56 -13.58
N ILE A 120 3.87 2.36 -13.53
CA ILE A 120 4.09 1.57 -12.33
C ILE A 120 5.59 1.47 -12.09
N ILE A 121 6.01 1.76 -10.87
CA ILE A 121 7.37 1.54 -10.41
C ILE A 121 7.36 0.40 -9.40
N TYR A 122 8.04 -0.68 -9.74
CA TYR A 122 8.34 -1.81 -8.87
C TYR A 122 9.79 -1.73 -8.39
N LYS A 123 10.02 -1.94 -7.09
CA LYS A 123 11.36 -1.99 -6.48
C LYS A 123 11.47 -3.23 -5.62
N LYS A 124 12.45 -4.09 -5.90
CA LYS A 124 12.81 -5.24 -5.07
C LYS A 124 14.29 -5.54 -5.25
N ASP A 125 14.95 -5.92 -4.17
CA ASP A 125 16.38 -6.14 -4.16
C ASP A 125 17.15 -4.92 -4.70
N ASN A 126 18.09 -5.07 -5.62
CA ASN A 126 18.84 -3.97 -6.23
C ASN A 126 18.26 -3.55 -7.59
N LEU A 127 16.95 -3.75 -7.80
CA LEU A 127 16.29 -3.47 -9.06
C LEU A 127 15.11 -2.52 -8.86
N GLU A 128 15.00 -1.57 -9.79
CA GLU A 128 13.79 -0.83 -10.08
C GLU A 128 13.31 -1.20 -11.49
N VAL A 129 12.04 -1.55 -11.62
CA VAL A 129 11.40 -1.94 -12.87
C VAL A 129 10.24 -0.98 -13.10
N GLN A 130 10.24 -0.35 -14.26
CA GLN A 130 9.20 0.56 -14.69
C GLN A 130 8.34 -0.14 -15.75
N SER A 131 7.04 -0.10 -15.55
CA SER A 131 6.04 -0.72 -16.41
C SER A 131 4.87 0.22 -16.61
N PHE A 132 3.92 -0.14 -17.47
CA PHE A 132 2.70 0.65 -17.63
C PHE A 132 1.46 -0.20 -17.89
N LEU A 133 0.32 0.35 -17.52
CA LEU A 133 -1.02 -0.08 -17.94
C LEU A 133 -1.68 1.05 -18.73
N TYR A 134 -2.77 0.76 -19.43
CA TYR A 134 -3.51 1.75 -20.21
C TYR A 134 -4.72 2.29 -19.44
N LEU A 135 -5.07 3.54 -19.72
CA LEU A 135 -6.32 4.14 -19.25
C LEU A 135 -7.51 3.74 -20.13
N PRO A 136 -8.76 3.85 -19.62
CA PRO A 136 -9.94 3.69 -20.44
C PRO A 136 -9.93 4.71 -21.58
N LYS A 137 -10.20 4.26 -22.82
CA LYS A 137 -10.39 5.16 -23.98
C LYS A 137 -11.43 6.27 -23.74
N ALA A 138 -12.35 6.10 -22.79
CA ALA A 138 -13.33 7.12 -22.43
C ALA A 138 -12.74 8.37 -21.73
N VAL A 139 -11.48 8.35 -21.27
CA VAL A 139 -10.76 9.52 -20.73
C VAL A 139 -10.02 10.30 -21.84
N LEU A 140 -9.89 9.69 -23.02
CA LEU A 140 -9.08 10.13 -24.14
C LEU A 140 -9.81 11.00 -25.16
N ASP A 141 -11.09 10.73 -25.37
CA ASP A 141 -11.91 11.39 -26.41
C ASP A 141 -12.78 12.53 -25.84
N GLY A 142 -12.49 12.99 -24.62
CA GLY A 142 -13.32 13.92 -23.84
C GLY A 142 -12.57 15.12 -23.27
N ASN A 143 -11.84 15.85 -24.11
CA ASN A 143 -11.52 17.29 -23.96
C ASN A 143 -11.12 17.90 -25.31
#